data_AF-A0A085VYU2-F1
#
_entry.id   AF-A0A085VYU2-F1
#
_cell.length_a   1.000
_cell.length_b   1.000
_cell.length_c   1.000
_cell.angle_alpha   90.00
_cell.angle_beta   90.00
_cell.angle_gamma   90.00
#
_symmetry.space_group_name_H-M   'P 1'
#
loop_
_entity.id
_entity.type
_entity.pdbx_description
1 polymer ?
#
loop_
_entity_poly.entity_id
_entity_poly.type
_entity_poly.pdbx_seq_one_letter_code
_entity_poly.pdbx_strand_id
1 'polypeptide(L)'
;MFRFRLGSIPVEVQASHLITSAVLGLSFAPAGRPGLIGSMGFQVVSWMFIVFVSVLIHELGHAVASKAFGYQPSITLEWMGGHTRPNAPGPIPWSRDVLLTLAGPLFGLGLGIACYVGKRSLGHQSDVLAYLLGVGALANFFWAGLNMAPVLPLDGGRITSVLAMRLFGRERGFLWAQILAVITSVGLVLWSIDNRQMFLAVFFAMFGFQALRAAYDAMKGPEQESREQSPQANTLQRAQAALAKNQLEEARHLAATVLDSGEALTPDLASRAHHTLGWVALKKGQGRMALDHFSQVQGQPVEPQALAAAFSLIGDEGRALPLWEMAWRDSGDRTVMHEYAGSLIRAGKEPQALRLPQVDPAAAFSCAERVLFIRGAFSEAAAMGERALAYAPSATIAYDAACAFARAHNIPDAVRLLQRAKELGFRDGTYAASDEDLAPLHGNPGFEAWLTELRQSAPS
;
A
#
# COMPACT_ATOMS: atom_id res chain seq x y z
N MET A 1 5.04 -19.67 -15.96
CA MET A 1 3.58 -19.81 -15.81
C MET A 1 3.03 -20.32 -17.13
N PHE A 2 2.21 -21.35 -17.13
CA PHE A 2 1.57 -21.84 -18.36
C PHE A 2 0.05 -21.93 -18.16
N ARG A 3 -0.71 -21.66 -19.22
CA ARG A 3 -2.17 -21.58 -19.21
C ARG A 3 -2.75 -22.52 -20.25
N PHE A 4 -3.79 -23.25 -19.88
CA PHE A 4 -4.55 -24.10 -20.79
C PHE A 4 -6.04 -24.08 -20.41
N ARG A 5 -6.89 -24.72 -21.23
CA ARG A 5 -8.33 -24.81 -20.97
C ARG A 5 -8.77 -26.27 -20.89
N LEU A 6 -9.56 -26.60 -19.88
CA LEU A 6 -10.30 -27.84 -19.80
C LEU A 6 -11.76 -27.53 -20.15
N GLY A 7 -12.12 -27.75 -21.42
CA GLY A 7 -13.39 -27.30 -21.98
C GLY A 7 -13.54 -25.77 -21.85
N SER A 8 -14.48 -25.33 -21.01
CA SER A 8 -14.76 -23.91 -20.76
C SER A 8 -14.16 -23.39 -19.44
N ILE A 9 -13.28 -24.16 -18.79
CA ILE A 9 -12.62 -23.81 -17.53
C ILE A 9 -11.17 -23.42 -17.83
N PRO A 10 -10.75 -22.16 -17.61
CA PRO A 10 -9.36 -21.77 -17.71
C PRO A 10 -8.56 -22.33 -16.52
N VAL A 11 -7.39 -22.91 -16.82
CA VAL A 11 -6.44 -23.45 -15.84
C VAL A 11 -5.11 -22.73 -16.00
N GLU A 12 -4.61 -22.19 -14.90
CA GLU A 12 -3.30 -21.56 -14.80
C GLU A 12 -2.40 -22.36 -13.86
N VAL A 13 -1.17 -22.63 -14.28
CA VAL A 13 -0.19 -23.34 -13.47
C VAL A 13 1.03 -22.45 -13.25
N GLN A 14 1.27 -22.13 -11.99
CA GLN A 14 2.43 -21.34 -11.58
C GLN A 14 3.68 -22.21 -11.46
N ALA A 15 4.84 -21.60 -11.67
CA ALA A 15 6.12 -22.29 -11.53
C ALA A 15 6.36 -22.78 -10.09
N SER A 16 5.82 -22.05 -9.10
CA SER A 16 5.85 -22.44 -7.68
C SER A 16 5.32 -23.85 -7.45
N HIS A 17 4.24 -24.24 -8.12
CA HIS A 17 3.65 -25.58 -7.98
C HIS A 17 4.58 -26.70 -8.46
N LEU A 18 5.24 -26.50 -9.60
CA LEU A 18 6.20 -27.46 -10.13
C LEU A 18 7.45 -27.57 -9.25
N ILE A 19 7.95 -26.45 -8.75
CA ILE A 19 9.13 -26.42 -7.88
C ILE A 19 8.81 -27.11 -6.55
N THR A 20 7.68 -26.80 -5.93
CA THR A 20 7.29 -27.41 -4.65
C THR A 20 7.05 -28.91 -4.80
N SER A 21 6.36 -29.35 -5.84
CA SER A 21 6.19 -30.79 -6.09
C SER A 21 7.52 -31.50 -6.33
N ALA A 22 8.48 -30.89 -7.04
CA ALA A 22 9.82 -31.45 -7.21
C ALA A 22 10.58 -31.59 -5.88
N VAL A 23 10.56 -30.56 -5.03
CA VAL A 23 11.21 -30.56 -3.71
C VAL A 23 10.62 -31.63 -2.78
N LEU A 24 9.30 -31.77 -2.76
CA LEU A 24 8.63 -32.83 -2.01
C LEU A 24 8.99 -34.20 -2.57
N GLY A 25 9.04 -34.35 -3.90
CA GLY A 25 9.48 -35.59 -4.55
C GLY A 25 10.89 -36.00 -4.12
N LEU A 26 11.81 -35.05 -3.97
CA LEU A 26 13.16 -35.30 -3.44
C LEU A 26 13.14 -35.71 -1.96
N SER A 27 12.23 -35.16 -1.16
CA SER A 27 12.12 -35.44 0.27
C SER A 27 11.47 -36.79 0.58
N PHE A 28 10.59 -37.27 -0.32
CA PHE A 28 9.84 -38.53 -0.16
C PHE A 28 10.34 -39.66 -1.06
N ALA A 29 11.39 -39.42 -1.86
CA ALA A 29 12.05 -40.42 -2.70
C ALA A 29 12.58 -41.59 -1.85
N PRO A 30 11.99 -42.80 -1.93
CA PRO A 30 12.47 -43.93 -1.14
C PRO A 30 13.86 -44.35 -1.63
N ALA A 31 14.86 -44.26 -0.75
CA ALA A 31 16.20 -44.78 -1.02
C ALA A 31 16.17 -46.32 -1.10
N GLY A 32 16.90 -46.89 -2.07
CA GLY A 32 17.24 -48.33 -2.05
C GLY A 32 16.37 -49.27 -2.89
N ARG A 33 15.54 -48.79 -3.82
CA ARG A 33 14.94 -49.67 -4.85
C ARG A 33 15.93 -49.84 -6.02
N PRO A 34 16.20 -51.05 -6.53
CA PRO A 34 16.99 -51.22 -7.74
C PRO A 34 16.19 -50.89 -9.01
N GLY A 35 16.89 -50.54 -10.10
CA GLY A 35 16.29 -50.30 -11.42
C GLY A 35 15.67 -48.90 -11.62
N LEU A 36 14.92 -48.73 -12.71
CA LEU A 36 14.36 -47.43 -13.14
C LEU A 36 13.51 -46.76 -12.04
N ILE A 37 12.67 -47.54 -11.34
CA ILE A 37 11.79 -47.07 -10.25
C ILE A 37 12.61 -46.56 -9.05
N GLY A 38 13.83 -47.05 -8.89
CA GLY A 38 14.78 -46.61 -7.89
C GLY A 38 15.54 -45.34 -8.23
N SER A 39 15.54 -44.94 -9.50
CA SER A 39 16.26 -43.74 -9.92
C SER A 39 15.58 -42.49 -9.38
N MET A 40 16.38 -41.59 -8.79
CA MET A 40 15.89 -40.33 -8.23
C MET A 40 15.11 -39.52 -9.28
N GLY A 41 15.59 -39.46 -10.52
CA GLY A 41 14.93 -38.75 -11.61
C GLY A 41 13.53 -39.29 -11.91
N PHE A 42 13.36 -40.62 -11.98
CA PHE A 42 12.05 -41.22 -12.19
C PHE A 42 11.09 -40.93 -11.02
N GLN A 43 11.56 -41.05 -9.78
CA GLN A 43 10.73 -40.80 -8.59
C GLN A 43 10.26 -39.35 -8.51
N VAL A 44 11.15 -38.38 -8.75
CA VAL A 44 10.80 -36.97 -8.73
C VAL A 44 9.80 -36.64 -9.84
N VAL A 45 10.06 -37.07 -11.08
CA VAL A 45 9.17 -36.79 -12.22
C VAL A 45 7.80 -37.46 -12.06
N SER A 46 7.77 -38.72 -11.62
CA SER A 46 6.52 -39.43 -11.35
C SER A 46 5.74 -38.79 -10.22
N TRP A 47 6.40 -38.35 -9.14
CA TRP A 47 5.76 -37.63 -8.04
C TRP A 47 5.19 -36.29 -8.49
N MET A 48 5.96 -35.49 -9.24
CA MET A 48 5.48 -34.23 -9.82
C MET A 48 4.24 -34.44 -10.68
N PHE A 49 4.24 -35.47 -11.52
CA PHE A 49 3.08 -35.82 -12.34
C PHE A 49 1.87 -36.22 -11.50
N ILE A 50 2.07 -37.08 -10.49
CA ILE A 50 1.00 -37.53 -9.59
C ILE A 50 0.40 -36.36 -8.82
N VAL A 51 1.22 -35.50 -8.21
CA VAL A 51 0.75 -34.30 -7.49
C VAL A 51 -0.01 -33.37 -8.42
N PHE A 52 0.53 -33.09 -9.60
CA PHE A 52 -0.12 -32.23 -10.59
C PHE A 52 -1.51 -32.76 -10.97
N VAL A 53 -1.62 -34.05 -11.34
CA VAL A 53 -2.90 -34.66 -11.72
C VAL A 53 -3.87 -34.70 -10.54
N SER A 54 -3.38 -35.02 -9.33
CA SER A 54 -4.22 -35.16 -8.14
C SER A 54 -4.83 -33.82 -7.72
N VAL A 55 -4.00 -32.78 -7.65
CA VAL A 55 -4.46 -31.42 -7.34
C VAL A 55 -5.36 -30.89 -8.45
N LEU A 56 -5.02 -31.13 -9.73
CA LEU A 56 -5.86 -30.70 -10.84
C LEU A 56 -7.25 -31.34 -10.81
N ILE A 57 -7.34 -32.64 -10.52
CA ILE A 57 -8.63 -33.35 -10.42
C ILE A 57 -9.42 -32.91 -9.19
N HIS A 58 -8.75 -32.64 -8.06
CA HIS A 58 -9.37 -32.02 -6.88
C HIS A 58 -10.00 -30.67 -7.22
N GLU A 59 -9.22 -29.75 -7.81
CA GLU A 59 -9.73 -28.43 -8.23
C GLU A 59 -10.83 -28.54 -9.29
N LEU A 60 -10.73 -29.51 -10.19
CA LEU A 60 -11.78 -29.79 -11.16
C LEU A 60 -13.09 -30.18 -10.49
N GLY A 61 -13.05 -30.89 -9.35
CA GLY A 61 -14.24 -31.18 -8.55
C GLY A 61 -14.97 -29.91 -8.11
N HIS A 62 -14.25 -28.95 -7.54
CA HIS A 62 -14.80 -27.63 -7.20
C HIS A 62 -15.35 -26.90 -8.42
N ALA A 63 -14.62 -26.92 -9.54
CA ALA A 63 -15.00 -26.22 -10.75
C ALA A 63 -16.25 -26.85 -11.41
N VAL A 64 -16.38 -28.18 -11.41
CA VAL A 64 -17.56 -28.88 -11.91
C VAL A 64 -18.78 -28.56 -11.06
N ALA A 65 -18.66 -28.58 -9.73
CA ALA A 65 -19.75 -28.17 -8.83
C ALA A 65 -20.14 -26.70 -9.03
N SER A 66 -19.14 -25.82 -9.20
CA SER A 66 -19.35 -24.40 -9.49
C SER A 66 -20.10 -24.17 -10.82
N LYS A 67 -19.73 -24.90 -11.87
CA LYS A 67 -20.42 -24.92 -13.17
C LYS A 67 -21.86 -25.40 -13.05
N ALA A 68 -22.11 -26.45 -12.27
CA ALA A 68 -23.45 -26.98 -12.04
C ALA A 68 -24.39 -25.96 -11.37
N PHE A 69 -23.83 -25.00 -10.61
CA PHE A 69 -24.56 -23.88 -10.03
C PHE A 69 -24.66 -22.63 -10.94
N GLY A 70 -24.18 -22.72 -12.18
CA GLY A 70 -24.26 -21.64 -13.17
C GLY A 70 -23.14 -20.60 -13.06
N TYR A 71 -22.08 -20.85 -12.29
CA TYR A 71 -20.96 -19.93 -12.15
C TYR A 71 -19.85 -20.19 -13.19
N GLN A 72 -18.90 -19.26 -13.30
CA GLN A 72 -17.81 -19.31 -14.28
C GLN A 72 -16.45 -19.53 -13.60
N PRO A 73 -16.12 -20.78 -13.21
CA PRO A 73 -14.92 -21.02 -12.41
C PRO A 73 -13.62 -20.85 -13.20
N SER A 74 -12.57 -20.46 -12.49
CA SER A 74 -11.18 -20.49 -12.95
C SER A 74 -10.28 -21.20 -11.95
N ILE A 75 -9.37 -22.06 -12.42
CA ILE A 75 -8.46 -22.85 -11.59
C ILE A 75 -7.06 -22.25 -11.67
N THR A 76 -6.43 -22.03 -10.51
CA THR A 76 -5.01 -21.66 -10.43
C THR A 76 -4.29 -22.67 -9.54
N LEU A 77 -3.24 -23.30 -10.05
CA LEU A 77 -2.37 -24.20 -9.29
C LEU A 77 -1.13 -23.46 -8.81
N GLU A 78 -0.91 -23.44 -7.51
CA GLU A 78 0.20 -22.74 -6.85
C GLU A 78 0.68 -23.48 -5.61
N TRP A 79 1.99 -23.41 -5.33
CA TRP A 79 2.59 -24.10 -4.18
C TRP A 79 2.18 -25.59 -4.11
N MET A 80 1.66 -26.05 -2.97
CA MET A 80 1.27 -27.45 -2.76
C MET A 80 -0.15 -27.81 -3.22
N GLY A 81 -0.90 -26.85 -3.73
CA GLY A 81 -2.32 -27.04 -4.00
C GLY A 81 -2.79 -26.26 -5.21
N GLY A 82 -4.08 -25.99 -5.22
CA GLY A 82 -4.72 -25.09 -6.15
C GLY A 82 -5.81 -24.30 -5.44
N HIS A 83 -6.35 -23.34 -6.16
CA HIS A 83 -7.55 -22.66 -5.73
C HIS A 83 -8.47 -22.44 -6.92
N THR A 84 -9.71 -22.89 -6.75
CA THR A 84 -10.79 -22.66 -7.71
C THR A 84 -11.62 -21.46 -7.29
N ARG A 85 -11.59 -20.41 -8.13
CA ARG A 85 -12.45 -19.24 -7.95
C ARG A 85 -13.75 -19.46 -8.69
N PRO A 86 -14.93 -19.46 -8.02
CA PRO A 86 -16.21 -19.69 -8.69
C PRO A 86 -16.66 -18.52 -9.59
N ASN A 87 -16.19 -17.29 -9.35
CA ASN A 87 -16.64 -16.06 -10.01
C ASN A 87 -18.17 -15.88 -9.96
N ALA A 88 -18.73 -15.95 -8.76
CA ALA A 88 -20.16 -15.71 -8.52
C ALA A 88 -20.48 -14.21 -8.51
N PRO A 89 -21.61 -13.76 -9.10
CA PRO A 89 -22.02 -12.35 -9.14
C PRO A 89 -22.53 -11.80 -7.79
N GLY A 90 -22.58 -12.63 -6.75
CA GLY A 90 -23.03 -12.25 -5.42
C GLY A 90 -22.69 -13.32 -4.36
N PRO A 91 -23.14 -13.14 -3.11
CA PRO A 91 -22.86 -14.09 -2.02
C PRO A 91 -23.40 -15.49 -2.33
N ILE A 92 -22.55 -16.50 -2.18
CA ILE A 92 -22.93 -17.90 -2.41
C ILE A 92 -23.77 -18.39 -1.21
N PRO A 93 -24.97 -18.97 -1.43
CA PRO A 93 -25.75 -19.58 -0.36
C PRO A 93 -24.96 -20.66 0.37
N TRP A 94 -25.09 -20.73 1.70
CA TRP A 94 -24.29 -21.64 2.56
C TRP A 94 -24.34 -23.11 2.09
N SER A 95 -25.50 -23.59 1.64
CA SER A 95 -25.67 -24.97 1.16
C SER A 95 -24.90 -25.24 -0.12
N ARG A 96 -24.87 -24.26 -1.04
CA ARG A 96 -24.06 -24.34 -2.26
C ARG A 96 -22.58 -24.21 -1.95
N ASP A 97 -22.20 -23.40 -0.96
CA ASP A 97 -20.80 -23.25 -0.57
C ASP A 97 -20.23 -24.54 0.01
N VAL A 98 -20.99 -25.23 0.87
CA VAL A 98 -20.62 -26.54 1.42
C VAL A 98 -20.52 -27.59 0.33
N LEU A 99 -21.52 -27.70 -0.56
CA LEU A 99 -21.53 -28.68 -1.65
C LEU A 99 -20.37 -28.45 -2.63
N LEU A 100 -20.11 -27.19 -2.99
CA LEU A 100 -19.00 -26.80 -3.86
C LEU A 100 -17.65 -27.16 -3.23
N THR A 101 -17.49 -26.89 -1.93
CA THR A 101 -16.25 -27.16 -1.19
C THR A 101 -16.05 -28.66 -0.98
N LEU A 102 -17.12 -29.43 -0.79
CA LEU A 102 -17.03 -30.88 -0.64
C LEU A 102 -16.67 -31.61 -1.95
N ALA A 103 -16.98 -31.01 -3.10
CA ALA A 103 -16.78 -31.65 -4.40
C ALA A 103 -15.30 -31.93 -4.72
N GLY A 104 -14.36 -31.07 -4.33
CA GLY A 104 -12.93 -31.29 -4.58
C GLY A 104 -12.39 -32.55 -3.89
N PRO A 105 -12.53 -32.67 -2.55
CA PRO A 105 -12.14 -33.87 -1.81
C PRO A 105 -12.80 -35.15 -2.31
N LEU A 106 -14.07 -35.10 -2.75
CA LEU A 106 -14.76 -36.25 -3.33
C LEU A 106 -14.17 -36.67 -4.68
N PHE A 107 -13.75 -35.72 -5.52
CA PHE A 107 -13.05 -36.01 -6.77
C PHE A 107 -11.67 -36.60 -6.53
N GLY A 108 -10.91 -36.02 -5.57
CA GLY A 108 -9.63 -36.59 -5.12
C GLY A 108 -9.79 -38.01 -4.61
N LEU A 109 -10.78 -38.26 -3.73
CA LEU A 109 -11.10 -39.59 -3.24
C LEU A 109 -11.46 -40.56 -4.38
N GLY A 110 -12.28 -40.12 -5.34
CA GLY A 110 -12.64 -40.91 -6.52
C GLY A 110 -11.43 -41.28 -7.37
N LEU A 111 -10.49 -40.35 -7.59
CA LEU A 111 -9.23 -40.64 -8.27
C LEU A 111 -8.37 -41.65 -7.48
N GLY A 112 -8.32 -41.53 -6.16
CA GLY A 112 -7.64 -42.50 -5.29
C GLY A 112 -8.21 -43.91 -5.43
N ILE A 113 -9.54 -44.05 -5.42
CA ILE A 113 -10.24 -45.33 -5.66
C ILE A 113 -9.91 -45.87 -7.05
N ALA A 114 -9.97 -45.04 -8.10
CA ALA A 114 -9.65 -45.45 -9.46
C ALA A 114 -8.21 -45.95 -9.59
N CYS A 115 -7.25 -45.26 -8.99
CA CYS A 115 -5.85 -45.70 -8.93
C CYS A 115 -5.70 -47.02 -8.16
N TYR A 116 -6.39 -47.19 -7.03
CA TYR A 116 -6.35 -48.43 -6.25
C TYR A 116 -6.90 -49.64 -7.02
N VAL A 117 -8.07 -49.48 -7.64
CA VAL A 117 -8.70 -50.52 -8.48
C VAL A 117 -7.81 -50.81 -9.69
N GLY A 118 -7.32 -49.77 -10.38
CA GLY A 118 -6.40 -49.91 -11.51
C GLY A 118 -5.14 -50.69 -11.14
N LYS A 119 -4.55 -50.43 -9.97
CA LYS A 119 -3.38 -51.18 -9.48
C LYS A 119 -3.72 -52.66 -9.33
N ARG A 120 -4.89 -52.99 -8.79
CA ARG A 120 -5.30 -54.39 -8.58
C ARG A 120 -5.59 -55.12 -9.89
N SER A 121 -6.16 -54.43 -10.87
CA SER A 121 -6.60 -55.03 -12.14
C SER A 121 -5.52 -55.03 -13.22
N LEU A 122 -4.65 -54.03 -13.26
CA LEU A 122 -3.66 -53.82 -14.34
C LEU A 122 -2.21 -53.81 -13.83
N GLY A 123 -1.98 -53.77 -12.52
CA GLY A 123 -0.63 -53.64 -11.95
C GLY A 123 0.28 -54.83 -12.28
N HIS A 124 -0.28 -56.01 -12.56
CA HIS A 124 0.51 -57.17 -12.99
C HIS A 124 1.11 -57.02 -14.40
N GLN A 125 0.69 -56.02 -15.18
CA GLN A 125 1.21 -55.79 -16.54
C GLN A 125 2.58 -55.11 -16.53
N SER A 126 2.88 -54.30 -15.51
CA SER A 126 4.15 -53.57 -15.40
C SER A 126 4.38 -53.08 -13.97
N ASP A 127 5.59 -53.30 -13.45
CA ASP A 127 6.00 -52.81 -12.12
C ASP A 127 5.94 -51.27 -12.03
N VAL A 128 6.24 -50.58 -13.14
CA VAL A 128 6.15 -49.12 -13.24
C VAL A 128 4.70 -48.67 -13.10
N LEU A 129 3.78 -49.34 -13.79
CA LEU A 129 2.35 -49.04 -13.71
C LEU A 129 1.80 -49.31 -12.30
N ALA A 130 2.16 -50.46 -11.70
CA ALA A 130 1.78 -50.79 -10.34
C ALA A 130 2.30 -49.77 -9.31
N TYR A 131 3.52 -49.26 -9.51
CA TYR A 131 4.09 -48.20 -8.68
C TYR A 131 3.33 -46.89 -8.82
N LEU A 132 3.12 -46.39 -10.03
CA LEU A 132 2.42 -45.12 -10.28
C LEU A 132 0.99 -45.14 -9.71
N LEU A 133 0.25 -46.23 -9.96
CA LEU A 133 -1.12 -46.39 -9.44
C LEU A 133 -1.14 -46.55 -7.92
N GLY A 134 -0.14 -47.22 -7.35
CA GLY A 134 -0.01 -47.37 -5.90
C GLY A 134 0.28 -46.06 -5.18
N VAL A 135 1.27 -45.29 -5.67
CA VAL A 135 1.61 -43.98 -5.12
C VAL A 135 0.47 -42.99 -5.37
N GLY A 136 -0.14 -43.02 -6.56
CA GLY A 136 -1.30 -42.20 -6.89
C GLY A 136 -2.49 -42.46 -5.97
N ALA A 137 -2.81 -43.72 -5.66
CA ALA A 137 -3.88 -44.05 -4.72
C ALA A 137 -3.58 -43.51 -3.31
N LEU A 138 -2.38 -43.77 -2.80
CA LEU A 138 -1.97 -43.31 -1.46
C LEU A 138 -2.00 -41.78 -1.35
N ALA A 139 -1.44 -41.07 -2.35
CA ALA A 139 -1.42 -39.63 -2.39
C ALA A 139 -2.85 -39.06 -2.39
N ASN A 140 -3.75 -39.57 -3.22
CA ASN A 140 -5.12 -39.05 -3.29
C ASN A 140 -5.94 -39.31 -2.01
N PHE A 141 -5.76 -40.47 -1.36
CA PHE A 141 -6.39 -40.73 -0.07
C PHE A 141 -5.86 -39.80 1.02
N PHE A 142 -4.55 -39.59 1.06
CA PHE A 142 -3.94 -38.66 2.00
C PHE A 142 -4.42 -37.22 1.75
N TRP A 143 -4.39 -36.73 0.50
CA TRP A 143 -4.83 -35.38 0.14
C TRP A 143 -6.32 -35.16 0.43
N ALA A 144 -7.19 -36.14 0.16
CA ALA A 144 -8.60 -36.04 0.48
C ALA A 144 -8.83 -35.97 1.99
N GLY A 145 -8.13 -36.80 2.78
CA GLY A 145 -8.20 -36.77 4.25
C GLY A 145 -7.66 -35.46 4.83
N LEU A 146 -6.51 -35.00 4.33
CA LEU A 146 -5.89 -33.74 4.72
C LEU A 146 -6.84 -32.56 4.46
N ASN A 147 -7.42 -32.49 3.26
CA ASN A 147 -8.35 -31.42 2.92
C ASN A 147 -9.62 -31.42 3.76
N MET A 148 -9.99 -32.54 4.40
CA MET A 148 -11.14 -32.60 5.32
C MET A 148 -10.82 -32.18 6.75
N ALA A 149 -9.56 -31.85 7.07
CA ALA A 149 -9.22 -31.28 8.37
C ALA A 149 -9.94 -29.93 8.57
N PRO A 150 -10.52 -29.65 9.76
CA PRO A 150 -11.23 -28.42 10.07
C PRO A 150 -10.28 -27.23 10.31
N VAL A 151 -9.38 -26.95 9.37
CA VAL A 151 -8.36 -25.90 9.46
C VAL A 151 -8.32 -25.12 8.14
N LEU A 152 -8.50 -23.79 8.18
CA LEU A 152 -8.32 -22.97 6.97
C LEU A 152 -6.82 -22.91 6.58
N PRO A 153 -6.48 -22.91 5.28
CA PRO A 153 -7.32 -22.77 4.09
C PRO A 153 -7.89 -24.09 3.52
N LEU A 154 -7.81 -25.22 4.24
CA LEU A 154 -8.32 -26.52 3.76
C LEU A 154 -9.86 -26.52 3.65
N ASP A 155 -10.37 -27.37 2.77
CA ASP A 155 -11.80 -27.47 2.46
C ASP A 155 -12.68 -27.75 3.70
N GLY A 156 -12.21 -28.62 4.59
CA GLY A 156 -12.85 -28.96 5.85
C GLY A 156 -12.94 -27.76 6.79
N GLY A 157 -11.94 -26.87 6.78
CA GLY A 157 -11.94 -25.61 7.53
C GLY A 157 -13.01 -24.65 7.02
N ARG A 158 -13.20 -24.56 5.70
CA ARG A 158 -14.27 -23.74 5.09
C ARG A 158 -15.65 -24.31 5.39
N ILE A 159 -15.84 -25.62 5.22
CA ILE A 159 -17.11 -26.30 5.54
C ILE A 159 -17.46 -26.07 7.02
N THR A 160 -16.50 -26.31 7.92
CA THR A 160 -16.67 -26.11 9.36
C THR A 160 -17.04 -24.67 9.68
N SER A 161 -16.36 -23.69 9.06
CA SER A 161 -16.65 -22.27 9.26
C SER A 161 -18.07 -21.91 8.81
N VAL A 162 -18.48 -22.34 7.62
CA VAL A 162 -19.82 -22.08 7.08
C VAL A 162 -20.91 -22.71 7.96
N LEU A 163 -20.72 -23.95 8.39
CA LEU A 163 -21.66 -24.65 9.26
C LEU A 163 -21.72 -24.02 10.66
N ALA A 164 -20.58 -23.68 11.26
CA ALA A 164 -20.54 -23.04 12.56
C ALA A 164 -21.20 -21.65 12.53
N MET A 165 -20.93 -20.84 11.49
CA MET A 165 -21.61 -19.56 11.28
C MET A 165 -23.12 -19.71 11.12
N ARG A 166 -23.57 -20.81 10.51
CA ARG A 166 -25.00 -21.11 10.35
C ARG A 166 -25.65 -21.53 11.68
N LEU A 167 -24.98 -22.35 12.49
CA LEU A 167 -25.53 -22.93 13.71
C LEU A 167 -25.47 -21.96 14.91
N PHE A 168 -24.38 -21.20 15.03
CA PHE A 168 -24.10 -20.37 16.21
C PHE A 168 -24.17 -18.86 15.95
N GLY A 169 -24.58 -18.46 14.74
CA GLY A 169 -24.53 -17.07 14.28
C GLY A 169 -23.17 -16.70 13.69
N ARG A 170 -23.12 -15.63 12.89
CA ARG A 170 -21.95 -15.28 12.06
C ARG A 170 -20.67 -15.07 12.89
N GLU A 171 -20.73 -14.22 13.92
CA GLU A 171 -19.56 -13.86 14.72
C GLU A 171 -19.08 -15.02 15.62
N ARG A 172 -19.97 -15.55 16.46
CA ARG A 172 -19.65 -16.65 17.38
C ARG A 172 -19.29 -17.92 16.62
N GLY A 173 -20.00 -18.22 15.54
CA GLY A 173 -19.72 -19.39 14.71
C GLY A 173 -18.36 -19.32 14.02
N PHE A 174 -17.97 -18.15 13.50
CA PHE A 174 -16.63 -17.97 12.95
C PHE A 174 -15.56 -18.16 14.04
N LEU A 175 -15.74 -17.56 15.22
CA LEU A 175 -14.82 -17.73 16.35
C LEU A 175 -14.67 -19.21 16.75
N TRP A 176 -15.78 -19.94 16.91
CA TRP A 176 -15.74 -21.36 17.26
C TRP A 176 -15.04 -22.22 16.20
N ALA A 177 -15.24 -21.91 14.92
CA ALA A 177 -14.53 -22.58 13.84
C ALA A 177 -13.01 -22.32 13.90
N GLN A 178 -12.58 -21.09 14.21
CA GLN A 178 -11.16 -20.80 14.38
C GLN A 178 -10.56 -21.47 15.62
N ILE A 179 -11.30 -21.53 16.74
CA ILE A 179 -10.85 -22.26 17.95
C ILE A 179 -10.68 -23.75 17.63
N LEU A 180 -11.63 -24.36 16.93
CA LEU A 180 -11.52 -25.76 16.49
C LEU A 180 -10.32 -25.96 15.55
N ALA A 181 -10.05 -25.00 14.66
CA ALA A 181 -8.88 -25.04 13.78
C ALA A 181 -7.57 -24.98 14.56
N VAL A 182 -7.48 -24.15 15.60
CA VAL A 182 -6.30 -24.08 16.49
C VAL A 182 -6.09 -25.40 17.22
N ILE A 183 -7.13 -25.95 17.86
CA ILE A 183 -7.06 -27.24 18.58
C ILE A 183 -6.60 -28.35 17.64
N THR A 184 -7.21 -28.44 16.45
CA THR A 184 -6.86 -29.43 15.42
C THR A 184 -5.41 -29.27 14.97
N SER A 185 -4.97 -28.04 14.71
CA SER A 185 -3.60 -27.75 14.27
C SER A 185 -2.58 -28.15 15.34
N VAL A 186 -2.82 -27.83 16.62
CA VAL A 186 -1.94 -28.24 17.73
C VAL A 186 -1.84 -29.77 17.79
N GLY A 187 -2.96 -30.48 17.71
CA GLY A 187 -2.97 -31.94 17.69
C GLY A 187 -2.15 -32.53 16.53
N LEU A 188 -2.33 -31.99 15.32
CA LEU A 188 -1.59 -32.43 14.13
C LEU A 188 -0.10 -32.07 14.18
N VAL A 189 0.28 -30.95 14.80
CA VAL A 189 1.68 -30.59 15.03
C VAL A 189 2.34 -31.61 15.96
N LEU A 190 1.70 -31.93 17.10
CA LEU A 190 2.23 -32.91 18.06
C LEU A 190 2.38 -34.29 17.42
N TRP A 191 1.36 -34.75 16.69
CA TRP A 191 1.41 -36.00 15.95
C TRP A 191 2.51 -36.01 14.88
N SER A 192 2.69 -34.91 14.15
CA SER A 192 3.71 -34.79 13.11
C SER A 192 5.13 -34.83 13.68
N ILE A 193 5.36 -34.21 14.84
CA ILE A 193 6.66 -34.25 15.54
C ILE A 193 6.98 -35.68 15.98
N ASP A 194 6.01 -36.38 16.58
CA ASP A 194 6.16 -37.77 17.04
C ASP A 194 6.53 -38.72 15.87
N ASN A 195 5.90 -38.50 14.71
CA ASN A 195 6.15 -39.28 13.48
C ASN A 195 7.35 -38.76 12.66
N ARG A 196 8.13 -37.81 13.18
CA ARG A 196 9.27 -37.16 12.51
C ARG A 196 8.93 -36.49 11.16
N GLN A 197 7.67 -36.10 10.96
CA GLN A 197 7.17 -35.42 9.77
C GLN A 197 7.28 -33.91 9.93
N MET A 198 8.52 -33.41 9.97
CA MET A 198 8.81 -31.98 10.23
C MET A 198 8.12 -31.03 9.25
N PHE A 199 7.96 -31.46 8.00
CA PHE A 199 7.24 -30.69 6.99
C PHE A 199 5.78 -30.41 7.40
N LEU A 200 5.04 -31.45 7.81
CA LEU A 200 3.65 -31.30 8.25
C LEU A 200 3.55 -30.53 9.58
N ALA A 201 4.52 -30.69 10.48
CA ALA A 201 4.57 -29.94 11.72
C ALA A 201 4.66 -28.42 11.45
N VAL A 202 5.57 -27.98 10.56
CA VAL A 202 5.69 -26.57 10.19
C VAL A 202 4.43 -26.08 9.47
N PHE A 203 3.89 -26.90 8.56
CA PHE A 203 2.69 -26.58 7.79
C PHE A 203 1.48 -26.30 8.70
N PHE A 204 1.18 -27.20 9.64
CA PHE A 204 0.06 -27.03 10.58
C PHE A 204 0.35 -26.00 11.67
N ALA A 205 1.61 -25.78 12.07
CA ALA A 205 1.95 -24.68 12.96
C ALA A 205 1.62 -23.32 12.33
N MET A 206 1.95 -23.15 11.04
CA MET A 206 1.63 -21.94 10.28
C MET A 206 0.11 -21.70 10.20
N PHE A 207 -0.68 -22.73 9.87
CA PHE A 207 -2.15 -22.60 9.80
C PHE A 207 -2.78 -22.41 11.18
N GLY A 208 -2.28 -23.09 12.21
CA GLY A 208 -2.72 -22.88 13.59
C GLY A 208 -2.47 -21.46 14.07
N PHE A 209 -1.32 -20.87 13.71
CA PHE A 209 -1.04 -19.46 14.01
C PHE A 209 -1.98 -18.50 13.27
N GLN A 210 -2.27 -18.77 11.99
CA GLN A 210 -3.24 -17.97 11.23
C GLN A 210 -4.65 -18.05 11.84
N ALA A 211 -5.10 -19.24 12.24
CA ALA A 211 -6.38 -19.43 12.91
C ALA A 211 -6.43 -18.72 14.27
N LEU A 212 -5.34 -18.77 15.05
CA LEU A 212 -5.23 -18.06 16.33
C LEU A 212 -5.34 -16.54 16.14
N ARG A 213 -4.63 -15.99 15.14
CA ARG A 213 -4.72 -14.57 14.79
C ARG A 213 -6.14 -14.19 14.37
N ALA A 214 -6.77 -14.98 13.50
CA ALA A 214 -8.14 -14.74 13.07
C ALA A 214 -9.14 -14.79 14.23
N ALA A 215 -8.95 -15.71 15.20
CA ALA A 215 -9.76 -15.76 16.42
C ALA A 215 -9.54 -14.53 17.30
N TYR A 216 -8.29 -14.09 17.47
CA TYR A 216 -7.95 -12.89 18.23
C TYR A 216 -8.56 -11.62 17.63
N ASP A 217 -8.47 -11.46 16.31
CA ASP A 217 -9.05 -10.33 15.59
C ASP A 217 -10.59 -10.36 15.67
N ALA A 218 -11.21 -11.54 15.56
CA ALA A 218 -12.65 -11.70 15.74
C ALA A 218 -13.14 -11.33 17.16
N MET A 219 -12.31 -11.56 18.20
CA MET A 219 -12.62 -11.14 19.57
C MET A 219 -12.47 -9.62 19.77
N LYS A 220 -11.60 -8.95 19.00
CA LYS A 220 -11.40 -7.49 19.05
C LYS A 220 -12.37 -6.69 18.17
N GLY A 221 -12.92 -7.32 17.13
CA GLY A 221 -13.72 -6.70 16.07
C GLY A 221 -14.88 -5.78 16.47
N PRO A 222 -15.67 -6.06 17.54
CA PRO A 222 -16.84 -5.23 17.85
C PRO A 222 -16.51 -3.78 18.22
N GLU A 223 -15.35 -3.55 18.86
CA GLU A 223 -14.93 -2.20 19.28
C GLU A 223 -14.32 -1.38 18.15
N GLN A 224 -13.71 -2.02 17.14
CA GLN A 224 -12.93 -1.31 16.12
C GLN A 224 -13.80 -0.88 14.94
N GLU A 225 -14.74 -1.72 14.47
CA GLU A 225 -15.72 -1.36 13.43
C GLU A 225 -16.67 -0.25 13.91
N SER A 226 -17.09 -0.27 15.18
CA SER A 226 -17.93 0.77 15.78
C SER A 226 -17.20 2.11 15.92
N ARG A 227 -15.87 2.09 16.16
CA ARG A 227 -15.03 3.30 16.24
C ARG A 227 -14.78 3.92 14.85
N GLU A 228 -14.53 3.10 13.83
CA GLU A 228 -14.33 3.55 12.45
C GLU A 228 -15.61 4.06 11.78
N GLN A 229 -16.79 3.56 12.17
CA GLN A 229 -18.10 4.03 11.66
C GLN A 229 -18.69 5.21 12.45
N SER A 230 -17.97 5.75 13.44
CA SER A 230 -18.46 6.89 14.22
C SER A 230 -18.69 8.15 13.34
N PRO A 231 -19.70 8.99 13.66
CA PRO A 231 -19.91 10.26 12.95
C PRO A 231 -18.65 11.15 12.89
N GLN A 232 -17.84 11.11 13.95
CA GLN A 232 -16.58 11.83 14.07
C GLN A 232 -15.51 11.27 13.10
N ALA A 233 -15.37 9.95 12.99
CA ALA A 233 -14.44 9.32 12.06
C ALA A 233 -14.80 9.66 10.60
N ASN A 234 -16.08 9.63 10.25
CA ASN A 234 -16.56 10.03 8.92
C ASN A 234 -16.29 11.52 8.63
N THR A 235 -16.50 12.38 9.63
CA THR A 235 -16.21 13.83 9.52
C THR A 235 -14.72 14.08 9.31
N LEU A 236 -13.87 13.37 10.05
CA LEU A 236 -12.42 13.45 9.91
C LEU A 236 -11.95 12.96 8.55
N GLN A 237 -12.53 11.86 8.03
CA GLN A 237 -12.22 11.37 6.69
C GLN A 237 -12.56 12.42 5.62
N ARG A 238 -13.68 13.13 5.76
CA ARG A 238 -14.04 14.26 4.89
C ARG A 238 -13.05 15.41 5.02
N ALA A 239 -12.58 15.73 6.23
CA ALA A 239 -11.56 16.75 6.44
C ALA A 239 -10.25 16.42 5.71
N GLN A 240 -9.80 15.15 5.82
CA GLN A 240 -8.60 14.66 5.13
C GLN A 240 -8.77 14.68 3.60
N ALA A 241 -9.95 14.34 3.09
CA ALA A 241 -10.26 14.44 1.67
C ALA A 241 -10.29 15.89 1.17
N ALA A 242 -10.81 16.83 1.96
CA ALA A 242 -10.79 18.26 1.64
C ALA A 242 -9.35 18.80 1.60
N LEU A 243 -8.50 18.39 2.55
CA LEU A 243 -7.08 18.74 2.56
C LEU A 243 -6.36 18.24 1.30
N ALA A 244 -6.61 17.00 0.88
CA ALA A 244 -6.04 16.42 -0.34
C ALA A 244 -6.46 17.18 -1.61
N LYS A 245 -7.68 17.74 -1.62
CA LYS A 245 -8.20 18.61 -2.69
C LYS A 245 -7.78 20.08 -2.56
N ASN A 246 -6.90 20.40 -1.60
CA ASN A 246 -6.45 21.75 -1.28
C ASN A 246 -7.59 22.72 -0.84
N GLN A 247 -8.70 22.19 -0.33
CA GLN A 247 -9.84 22.95 0.22
C GLN A 247 -9.59 23.26 1.70
N LEU A 248 -8.67 24.19 1.96
CA LEU A 248 -8.08 24.40 3.30
C LEU A 248 -9.09 24.86 4.37
N GLU A 249 -10.04 25.72 4.03
CA GLU A 249 -11.06 26.16 5.01
C GLU A 249 -12.03 25.06 5.41
N GLU A 250 -12.47 24.25 4.44
CA GLU A 250 -13.36 23.13 4.70
C GLU A 250 -12.65 22.07 5.55
N ALA A 251 -11.41 21.73 5.18
CA ALA A 251 -10.57 20.82 5.96
C ALA A 251 -10.38 21.31 7.40
N ARG A 252 -10.09 22.61 7.59
CA ARG A 252 -9.94 23.22 8.91
C ARG A 252 -11.23 23.11 9.72
N HIS A 253 -12.35 23.49 9.13
CA HIS A 253 -13.64 23.50 9.82
C HIS A 253 -14.03 22.09 10.27
N LEU A 254 -13.98 21.10 9.36
CA LEU A 254 -14.34 19.73 9.66
C LEU A 254 -13.43 19.10 10.72
N ALA A 255 -12.11 19.30 10.63
CA ALA A 255 -11.18 18.76 11.61
C ALA A 255 -11.32 19.44 12.99
N ALA A 256 -11.60 20.74 13.05
CA ALA A 256 -11.88 21.44 14.31
C ALA A 256 -13.18 20.93 14.97
N THR A 257 -14.25 20.72 14.18
CA THR A 257 -15.50 20.15 14.69
C THR A 257 -15.31 18.78 15.35
N VAL A 258 -14.37 17.97 14.85
CA VAL A 258 -14.02 16.68 15.47
C VAL A 258 -13.39 16.90 16.84
N LEU A 259 -12.48 17.86 17.00
CA LEU A 259 -11.86 18.17 18.29
C LEU A 259 -12.84 18.75 19.32
N ASP A 260 -13.81 19.55 18.86
CA ASP A 260 -14.81 20.17 19.73
C ASP A 260 -15.88 19.18 20.23
N SER A 261 -15.92 17.96 19.67
CA SER A 261 -16.87 16.91 20.04
C SER A 261 -16.43 16.16 21.32
N GLY A 262 -16.55 16.84 22.46
CA GLY A 262 -16.00 16.40 23.76
C GLY A 262 -16.52 15.08 24.36
N GLU A 263 -17.60 14.47 23.87
CA GLU A 263 -18.21 13.29 24.52
C GLU A 263 -17.73 11.91 24.03
N ALA A 264 -16.93 11.82 22.96
CA ALA A 264 -16.45 10.52 22.44
C ALA A 264 -15.12 10.58 21.65
N LEU A 265 -14.28 11.58 21.91
CA LEU A 265 -13.04 11.75 21.16
C LEU A 265 -11.96 10.77 21.64
N THR A 266 -11.73 9.71 20.87
CA THR A 266 -10.61 8.80 21.14
C THR A 266 -9.26 9.52 20.90
N PRO A 267 -8.18 9.13 21.61
CA PRO A 267 -6.84 9.68 21.37
C PRO A 267 -6.37 9.57 19.91
N ASP A 268 -6.75 8.49 19.20
CA ASP A 268 -6.44 8.32 17.78
C ASP A 268 -7.14 9.37 16.89
N LEU A 269 -8.44 9.57 17.09
CA LEU A 269 -9.21 10.58 16.34
C LEU A 269 -8.70 12.00 16.64
N ALA A 270 -8.39 12.30 17.90
CA ALA A 270 -7.79 13.58 18.29
C ALA A 270 -6.45 13.79 17.59
N SER A 271 -5.57 12.79 17.64
CA SER A 271 -4.25 12.81 17.03
C SER A 271 -4.33 13.06 15.52
N ARG A 272 -5.20 12.35 14.80
CA ARG A 272 -5.42 12.50 13.36
C ARG A 272 -6.07 13.84 12.98
N ALA A 273 -6.96 14.37 13.82
CA ALA A 273 -7.54 15.70 13.64
C ALA A 273 -6.47 16.79 13.80
N HIS A 274 -5.62 16.70 14.83
CA HIS A 274 -4.47 17.60 15.02
C HIS A 274 -3.48 17.51 13.87
N HIS A 275 -3.16 16.30 13.37
CA HIS A 275 -2.32 16.13 12.19
C HIS A 275 -2.89 16.85 10.96
N THR A 276 -4.18 16.68 10.70
CA THR A 276 -4.89 17.36 9.60
C THR A 276 -4.84 18.88 9.75
N LEU A 277 -5.11 19.40 10.94
CA LEU A 277 -5.04 20.84 11.22
C LEU A 277 -3.63 21.41 11.10
N GLY A 278 -2.61 20.64 11.52
CA GLY A 278 -1.20 21.01 11.36
C GLY A 278 -0.83 21.22 9.90
N TRP A 279 -1.24 20.30 9.02
CA TRP A 279 -1.04 20.44 7.57
C TRP A 279 -1.81 21.61 6.96
N VAL A 280 -3.03 21.86 7.42
CA VAL A 280 -3.80 23.04 6.97
C VAL A 280 -3.10 24.33 7.36
N ALA A 281 -2.67 24.46 8.62
CA ALA A 281 -1.93 25.62 9.11
C ALA A 281 -0.63 25.82 8.31
N LEU A 282 0.10 24.73 8.05
CA LEU A 282 1.33 24.76 7.27
C LEU A 282 1.11 25.28 5.84
N LYS A 283 0.09 24.77 5.14
CA LYS A 283 -0.26 25.22 3.78
C LYS A 283 -0.72 26.67 3.73
N LYS A 284 -1.24 27.21 4.83
CA LYS A 284 -1.58 28.64 4.98
C LYS A 284 -0.40 29.53 5.39
N GLY A 285 0.81 28.97 5.53
CA GLY A 285 1.98 29.72 5.99
C GLY A 285 2.02 29.97 7.49
N GLN A 286 1.14 29.35 8.27
CA GLN A 286 1.01 29.57 9.72
C GLN A 286 1.92 28.60 10.50
N GLY A 287 3.24 28.78 10.39
CA GLY A 287 4.24 27.86 10.95
C GLY A 287 4.09 27.59 12.44
N ARG A 288 3.77 28.61 13.25
CA ARG A 288 3.57 28.44 14.70
C ARG A 288 2.36 27.57 15.03
N MET A 289 1.22 27.84 14.40
CA MET A 289 -0.01 27.05 14.59
C MET A 289 0.18 25.60 14.13
N ALA A 290 0.95 25.39 13.05
CA ALA A 290 1.28 24.05 12.58
C ALA A 290 2.06 23.27 13.64
N LEU A 291 3.09 23.86 14.23
CA LEU A 291 3.87 23.24 15.33
C LEU A 291 3.00 22.96 16.57
N ASP A 292 2.13 23.90 16.94
CA ASP A 292 1.24 23.72 18.08
C ASP A 292 0.33 22.50 17.87
N HIS A 293 -0.24 22.32 16.67
CA HIS A 293 -1.02 21.12 16.34
C HIS A 293 -0.18 19.84 16.24
N PHE A 294 0.98 19.88 15.58
CA PHE A 294 1.85 18.71 15.48
C PHE A 294 2.36 18.23 16.84
N SER A 295 2.50 19.12 17.83
CA SER A 295 2.88 18.76 19.20
C SER A 295 1.82 17.93 19.94
N GLN A 296 0.56 17.97 19.49
CA GLN A 296 -0.56 17.23 20.09
C GLN A 296 -0.77 15.84 19.45
N VAL A 297 -0.04 15.51 18.37
CA VAL A 297 -0.16 14.23 17.67
C VAL A 297 0.48 13.12 18.53
N GLN A 298 -0.29 12.07 18.81
CA GLN A 298 0.13 10.91 19.60
C GLN A 298 0.03 9.62 18.78
N GLY A 299 0.95 8.68 19.00
CA GLY A 299 0.90 7.34 18.40
C GLY A 299 1.21 7.26 16.90
N GLN A 300 1.37 8.40 16.22
CA GLN A 300 1.79 8.49 14.81
C GLN A 300 2.91 9.52 14.67
N PRO A 301 4.01 9.20 13.98
CA PRO A 301 5.07 10.16 13.73
C PRO A 301 4.59 11.24 12.74
N VAL A 302 4.84 12.51 13.07
CA VAL A 302 4.68 13.62 12.11
C VAL A 302 5.84 13.59 11.13
N GLU A 303 5.54 13.85 9.86
CA GLU A 303 6.52 13.80 8.79
C GLU A 303 7.63 14.83 9.00
N PRO A 304 8.92 14.45 8.86
CA PRO A 304 10.04 15.35 9.12
C PRO A 304 10.01 16.63 8.28
N GLN A 305 9.62 16.53 7.01
CA GLN A 305 9.44 17.67 6.11
C GLN A 305 8.35 18.64 6.58
N ALA A 306 7.29 18.15 7.24
CA ALA A 306 6.21 19.00 7.73
C ALA A 306 6.69 19.85 8.90
N LEU A 307 7.42 19.22 9.84
CA LEU A 307 8.07 19.91 10.95
C LEU A 307 9.14 20.89 10.44
N ALA A 308 9.97 20.46 9.48
CA ALA A 308 11.02 21.30 8.90
C ALA A 308 10.44 22.56 8.25
N ALA A 309 9.39 22.42 7.43
CA ALA A 309 8.69 23.54 6.82
C ALA A 309 8.08 24.48 7.88
N ALA A 310 7.50 23.92 8.95
CA ALA A 310 6.93 24.72 10.04
C ALA A 310 8.01 25.53 10.79
N PHE A 311 9.18 24.92 11.05
CA PHE A 311 10.32 25.60 11.65
C PHE A 311 10.90 26.70 10.74
N SER A 312 11.05 26.42 9.44
CA SER A 312 11.47 27.43 8.46
C SER A 312 10.50 28.62 8.39
N LEU A 313 9.18 28.36 8.48
CA LEU A 313 8.13 29.40 8.53
C LEU A 313 8.14 30.25 9.81
N ILE A 314 8.77 29.80 10.90
CA ILE A 314 8.98 30.66 12.08
C ILE A 314 10.41 31.25 12.12
N GLY A 315 11.27 30.87 11.18
CA GLY A 315 12.66 31.33 11.09
C GLY A 315 13.67 30.55 11.88
N ASP A 316 13.30 29.38 12.39
CA ASP A 316 14.22 28.49 13.10
C ASP A 316 14.87 27.50 12.13
N GLU A 317 15.77 28.00 11.28
CA GLU A 317 16.50 27.13 10.36
C GLU A 317 17.45 26.16 11.09
N GLY A 318 17.87 26.49 12.31
CA GLY A 318 18.68 25.62 13.15
C GLY A 318 17.99 24.28 13.42
N ARG A 319 16.69 24.31 13.70
CA ARG A 319 15.87 23.09 13.85
C ARG A 319 15.37 22.53 12.52
N ALA A 320 15.14 23.37 11.51
CA ALA A 320 14.63 22.92 10.22
C ALA A 320 15.65 22.07 9.43
N LEU A 321 16.92 22.48 9.41
CA LEU A 321 17.98 21.83 8.61
C LEU A 321 18.14 20.32 8.83
N PRO A 322 18.30 19.80 10.06
CA PRO A 322 18.45 18.35 10.26
C PRO A 322 17.18 17.58 9.86
N LEU A 323 16.00 18.19 10.00
CA LEU A 323 14.73 17.58 9.60
C LEU A 323 14.58 17.52 8.08
N TRP A 324 14.97 18.59 7.37
CA TRP A 324 15.02 18.60 5.91
C TRP A 324 16.03 17.60 5.34
N GLU A 325 17.21 17.50 5.95
CA GLU A 325 18.23 16.52 5.56
C GLU A 325 17.73 15.08 5.73
N MET A 326 17.07 14.79 6.86
CA MET A 326 16.43 13.50 7.13
C MET A 326 15.33 13.20 6.12
N ALA A 327 14.41 14.15 5.88
CA ALA A 327 13.33 14.00 4.92
C ALA A 327 13.84 13.73 3.50
N TRP A 328 14.89 14.41 3.07
CA TRP A 328 15.48 14.20 1.74
C TRP A 328 16.15 12.83 1.64
N ARG A 329 16.92 12.41 2.65
CA ARG A 329 17.57 11.08 2.66
C ARG A 329 16.56 9.95 2.61
N ASP A 330 15.44 10.08 3.31
CA ASP A 330 14.42 9.03 3.38
C ASP A 330 13.56 8.98 2.11
N SER A 331 13.20 10.14 1.54
CA SER A 331 12.29 10.21 0.38
C SER A 331 12.99 10.09 -0.97
N GLY A 332 14.20 10.64 -1.10
CA GLY A 332 14.85 10.85 -2.39
C GLY A 332 14.11 11.83 -3.31
N ASP A 333 13.11 12.57 -2.80
CA ASP A 333 12.28 13.47 -3.60
C ASP A 333 13.03 14.75 -3.95
N ARG A 334 13.00 15.14 -5.23
CA ARG A 334 13.65 16.34 -5.75
C ARG A 334 13.07 17.62 -5.14
N THR A 335 11.77 17.65 -4.88
CA THR A 335 11.08 18.79 -4.27
C THR A 335 11.56 19.01 -2.84
N VAL A 336 11.70 17.93 -2.06
CA VAL A 336 12.21 17.98 -0.67
C VAL A 336 13.67 18.43 -0.67
N MET A 337 14.47 17.99 -1.65
CA MET A 337 15.84 18.45 -1.84
C MET A 337 15.93 19.95 -2.11
N HIS A 338 15.05 20.52 -2.95
CA HIS A 338 15.03 21.96 -3.20
C HIS A 338 14.60 22.78 -1.98
N GLU A 339 13.66 22.27 -1.17
CA GLU A 339 13.30 22.90 0.11
C GLU A 339 14.45 22.86 1.12
N TYR A 340 15.17 21.74 1.20
CA TYR A 340 16.39 21.63 2.00
C TYR A 340 17.48 22.60 1.54
N ALA A 341 17.71 22.70 0.23
CA ALA A 341 18.63 23.66 -0.36
C ALA A 341 18.22 25.10 -0.03
N GLY A 342 16.92 25.42 -0.12
CA GLY A 342 16.39 26.73 0.27
C GLY A 342 16.60 27.05 1.75
N SER A 343 16.42 26.07 2.63
CA SER A 343 16.73 26.19 4.07
C SER A 343 18.22 26.42 4.33
N LEU A 344 19.11 25.73 3.63
CA LEU A 344 20.57 25.97 3.68
C LEU A 344 20.92 27.39 3.24
N ILE A 345 20.30 27.89 2.17
CA ILE A 345 20.51 29.25 1.68
C ILE A 345 20.08 30.28 2.73
N ARG A 346 18.89 30.15 3.31
CA ARG A 346 18.41 31.02 4.39
C ARG A 346 19.31 30.96 5.64
N ALA A 347 19.97 29.83 5.88
CA ALA A 347 20.94 29.67 6.95
C ALA A 347 22.37 30.19 6.62
N GLY A 348 22.56 30.85 5.46
CA GLY A 348 23.87 31.36 5.01
C GLY A 348 24.84 30.29 4.52
N LYS A 349 24.37 29.06 4.26
CA LYS A 349 25.17 27.91 3.80
C LYS A 349 25.03 27.68 2.29
N GLU A 350 24.96 28.74 1.51
CA GLU A 350 24.80 28.69 0.04
C GLU A 350 25.78 27.79 -0.70
N PRO A 351 27.11 27.82 -0.42
CA PRO A 351 28.03 26.93 -1.11
C PRO A 351 27.75 25.44 -0.85
N GLN A 352 27.11 25.11 0.28
CA GLN A 352 26.69 23.75 0.57
C GLN A 352 25.41 23.40 -0.19
N ALA A 353 24.43 24.33 -0.24
CA ALA A 353 23.19 24.16 -0.99
C ALA A 353 23.45 23.90 -2.48
N LEU A 354 24.34 24.68 -3.10
CA LEU A 354 24.66 24.58 -4.53
C LEU A 354 25.52 23.36 -4.90
N ARG A 355 26.10 22.67 -3.91
CA ARG A 355 26.85 21.41 -4.11
C ARG A 355 25.96 20.17 -4.01
N LEU A 356 24.70 20.32 -3.63
CA LEU A 356 23.78 19.20 -3.55
C LEU A 356 23.60 18.57 -4.95
N PRO A 357 23.59 17.24 -5.05
CA PRO A 357 23.47 16.57 -6.33
C PRO A 357 22.10 16.88 -6.97
N GLN A 358 22.11 17.29 -8.24
CA GLN A 358 20.91 17.60 -9.03
C GLN A 358 20.09 18.80 -8.53
N VAL A 359 20.65 19.62 -7.64
CA VAL A 359 20.04 20.89 -7.23
C VAL A 359 19.92 21.81 -8.44
N ASP A 360 18.76 22.43 -8.56
CA ASP A 360 18.55 23.52 -9.50
C ASP A 360 18.69 24.81 -8.69
N PRO A 361 19.70 25.67 -8.96
CA PRO A 361 19.87 26.92 -8.25
C PRO A 361 18.61 27.78 -8.26
N ALA A 362 17.90 27.87 -9.39
CA ALA A 362 16.69 28.67 -9.51
C ALA A 362 15.63 28.18 -8.50
N ALA A 363 15.35 26.87 -8.50
CA ALA A 363 14.37 26.28 -7.59
C ALA A 363 14.77 26.41 -6.11
N ALA A 364 16.05 26.22 -5.79
CA ALA A 364 16.55 26.37 -4.42
C ALA A 364 16.38 27.79 -3.89
N PHE A 365 16.72 28.79 -4.71
CA PHE A 365 16.51 30.20 -4.37
C PHE A 365 15.03 30.58 -4.29
N SER A 366 14.18 30.07 -5.19
CA SER A 366 12.73 30.26 -5.10
C SER A 366 12.16 29.66 -3.80
N CYS A 367 12.61 28.47 -3.39
CA CYS A 367 12.24 27.91 -2.08
C CYS A 367 12.75 28.77 -0.91
N ALA A 368 13.95 29.34 -1.03
CA ALA A 368 14.51 30.26 -0.04
C ALA A 368 13.64 31.53 0.11
N GLU A 369 13.40 32.23 -0.99
CA GLU A 369 12.64 33.47 -1.09
C GLU A 369 11.18 33.29 -0.65
N ARG A 370 10.49 32.25 -1.16
CA ARG A 370 9.07 32.00 -0.88
C ARG A 370 8.78 31.92 0.62
N VAL A 371 9.64 31.27 1.39
CA VAL A 371 9.46 31.16 2.85
C VAL A 371 9.64 32.51 3.54
N LEU A 372 10.62 33.32 3.13
CA LEU A 372 10.82 34.67 3.68
C LEU A 372 9.63 35.59 3.36
N PHE A 373 9.12 35.49 2.13
CA PHE A 373 7.96 36.24 1.68
C PHE A 373 6.71 35.90 2.50
N ILE A 374 6.39 34.61 2.67
CA ILE A 374 5.25 34.14 3.48
C ILE A 374 5.34 34.63 4.92
N ARG A 375 6.57 34.74 5.46
CA ARG A 375 6.84 35.23 6.82
C ARG A 375 6.71 36.75 6.98
N GLY A 376 6.56 37.48 5.88
CA GLY A 376 6.57 38.94 5.86
C GLY A 376 7.96 39.56 5.97
N ALA A 377 9.03 38.79 5.82
CA ALA A 377 10.41 39.28 5.79
C ALA A 377 10.75 39.82 4.38
N PHE A 378 9.97 40.80 3.90
CA PHE A 378 9.98 41.23 2.49
C PHE A 378 11.34 41.75 2.03
N SER A 379 12.06 42.52 2.86
CA SER A 379 13.40 43.01 2.51
C SER A 379 14.42 41.87 2.35
N GLU A 380 14.34 40.84 3.20
CA GLU A 380 15.22 39.66 3.10
C GLU A 380 14.83 38.80 1.90
N ALA A 381 13.53 38.62 1.63
CA ALA A 381 13.03 37.92 0.45
C ALA A 381 13.52 38.60 -0.84
N ALA A 382 13.42 39.92 -0.91
CA ALA A 382 13.85 40.71 -2.06
C ALA A 382 15.37 40.60 -2.31
N ALA A 383 16.17 40.72 -1.25
CA ALA A 383 17.61 40.50 -1.33
C ALA A 383 17.95 39.06 -1.76
N MET A 384 17.14 38.07 -1.36
CA MET A 384 17.32 36.68 -1.77
C MET A 384 17.08 36.49 -3.28
N GLY A 385 15.96 37.02 -3.80
CA GLY A 385 15.62 36.94 -5.22
C GLY A 385 16.63 37.70 -6.09
N GLU A 386 17.11 38.86 -5.66
CA GLU A 386 18.15 39.58 -6.39
C GLU A 386 19.47 38.79 -6.47
N ARG A 387 19.88 38.14 -5.37
CA ARG A 387 21.06 37.28 -5.37
C ARG A 387 20.87 36.05 -6.26
N ALA A 388 19.66 35.52 -6.33
CA ALA A 388 19.32 34.39 -7.18
C ALA A 388 19.56 34.70 -8.68
N LEU A 389 19.34 35.93 -9.12
CA LEU A 389 19.57 36.36 -10.51
C LEU A 389 21.04 36.26 -10.95
N ALA A 390 21.99 36.29 -10.01
CA ALA A 390 23.40 36.07 -10.32
C ALA A 390 23.70 34.61 -10.72
N TYR A 391 22.88 33.67 -10.27
CA TYR A 391 23.02 32.24 -10.54
C TYR A 391 22.08 31.76 -11.66
N ALA A 392 20.87 32.29 -11.70
CA ALA A 392 19.83 31.93 -12.65
C ALA A 392 19.09 33.18 -13.16
N PRO A 393 19.51 33.73 -14.31
CA PRO A 393 18.78 34.83 -14.94
C PRO A 393 17.37 34.35 -15.34
N SER A 394 16.35 34.81 -14.63
CA SER A 394 14.96 34.42 -14.85
C SER A 394 14.03 35.62 -14.70
N ALA A 395 13.11 35.78 -15.66
CA ALA A 395 12.07 36.79 -15.62
C ALA A 395 11.18 36.65 -14.38
N THR A 396 10.83 35.41 -14.01
CA THR A 396 10.00 35.11 -12.84
C THR A 396 10.72 35.50 -11.55
N ILE A 397 11.99 35.14 -11.38
CA ILE A 397 12.77 35.50 -10.19
C ILE A 397 12.91 37.03 -10.07
N ALA A 398 13.16 37.73 -11.18
CA ALA A 398 13.24 39.19 -11.16
C ALA A 398 11.90 39.85 -10.81
N TYR A 399 10.79 39.28 -11.28
CA TYR A 399 9.44 39.74 -10.96
C TYR A 399 9.10 39.49 -9.49
N ASP A 400 9.33 38.28 -8.98
CA ASP A 400 9.08 37.92 -7.58
C ASP A 400 9.90 38.78 -6.61
N ALA A 401 11.19 39.02 -6.93
CA ALA A 401 12.04 39.91 -6.16
C ALA A 401 11.54 41.37 -6.18
N ALA A 402 10.97 41.82 -7.30
CA ALA A 402 10.36 43.14 -7.40
C ALA A 402 9.09 43.24 -6.55
N CYS A 403 8.24 42.20 -6.54
CA CYS A 403 7.09 42.11 -5.65
C CYS A 403 7.52 42.19 -4.18
N ALA A 404 8.59 41.47 -3.80
CA ALA A 404 9.15 41.55 -2.46
C ALA A 404 9.67 42.96 -2.11
N PHE A 405 10.38 43.65 -3.02
CA PHE A 405 10.80 45.04 -2.80
C PHE A 405 9.63 46.02 -2.71
N ALA A 406 8.58 45.84 -3.52
CA ALA A 406 7.37 46.65 -3.47
C ALA A 406 6.67 46.51 -2.11
N ARG A 407 6.51 45.28 -1.61
CA ARG A 407 5.99 44.98 -0.27
C ARG A 407 6.87 45.50 0.86
N ALA A 408 8.18 45.60 0.63
CA ALA A 408 9.13 46.25 1.53
C ALA A 408 9.14 47.79 1.42
N HIS A 409 8.29 48.38 0.58
CA HIS A 409 8.24 49.82 0.25
C HIS A 409 9.55 50.40 -0.32
N ASN A 410 10.41 49.56 -0.91
CA ASN A 410 11.61 50.00 -1.61
C ASN A 410 11.30 50.19 -3.11
N ILE A 411 10.64 51.31 -3.42
CA ILE A 411 10.15 51.64 -4.76
C ILE A 411 11.26 51.67 -5.83
N PRO A 412 12.45 52.28 -5.59
CA PRO A 412 13.49 52.33 -6.62
C PRO A 412 13.97 50.94 -7.07
N ASP A 413 14.23 50.03 -6.13
CA ASP A 413 14.70 48.67 -6.46
C ASP A 413 13.59 47.81 -7.06
N ALA A 414 12.34 47.98 -6.61
CA ALA A 414 11.20 47.31 -7.20
C ALA A 414 11.06 47.66 -8.69
N VAL A 415 11.07 48.96 -9.05
CA VAL A 415 10.97 49.39 -10.46
C VAL A 415 12.18 48.92 -11.28
N ARG A 416 13.39 48.96 -10.72
CA ARG A 416 14.61 48.45 -11.37
C ARG A 416 14.48 46.95 -11.69
N LEU A 417 13.97 46.15 -10.77
CA LEU A 417 13.81 44.72 -10.98
C LEU A 417 12.63 44.37 -11.90
N LEU A 418 11.57 45.18 -11.94
CA LEU A 418 10.53 45.06 -12.96
C LEU A 418 11.08 45.33 -14.37
N GLN A 419 11.93 46.34 -14.53
CA GLN A 419 12.65 46.57 -15.79
C GLN A 419 13.51 45.36 -16.16
N ARG A 420 14.23 44.81 -15.19
CA ARG A 420 15.03 43.60 -15.38
C ARG A 420 14.18 42.38 -15.76
N ALA A 421 13.01 42.19 -15.14
CA ALA A 421 12.08 41.13 -15.46
C ALA A 421 11.60 41.24 -16.92
N LYS A 422 11.28 42.46 -17.37
CA LYS A 422 10.94 42.75 -18.77
C LYS A 422 12.09 42.39 -19.72
N GLU A 423 13.32 42.82 -19.43
CA GLU A 423 14.51 42.47 -20.23
C GLU A 423 14.71 40.96 -20.35
N LEU A 424 14.41 40.23 -19.28
CA LEU A 424 14.50 38.77 -19.22
C LEU A 424 13.28 38.07 -19.86
N GLY A 425 12.30 38.82 -20.37
CA GLY A 425 11.19 38.31 -21.16
C GLY A 425 9.82 38.29 -20.47
N PHE A 426 9.63 38.96 -19.33
CA PHE A 426 8.31 39.14 -18.72
C PHE A 426 7.40 40.01 -19.60
N ARG A 427 6.15 39.59 -19.83
CA ARG A 427 5.22 40.25 -20.77
C ARG A 427 3.78 40.45 -20.26
N ASP A 428 3.41 39.89 -19.12
CA ASP A 428 2.02 39.92 -18.65
C ASP A 428 1.70 41.21 -17.87
N GLY A 429 1.41 42.28 -18.62
CA GLY A 429 1.13 43.61 -18.05
C GLY A 429 -0.28 43.73 -17.48
N THR A 430 -1.17 42.80 -17.82
CA THR A 430 -2.50 42.68 -17.22
C THR A 430 -2.40 42.10 -15.82
N TYR A 431 -1.67 41.01 -15.67
CA TYR A 431 -1.39 40.40 -14.37
C TYR A 431 -0.69 41.39 -13.43
N ALA A 432 0.41 42.01 -13.89
CA ALA A 432 1.18 42.94 -13.07
C ALA A 432 0.41 44.18 -12.60
N ALA A 433 -0.59 44.63 -13.37
CA ALA A 433 -1.42 45.77 -12.96
C ALA A 433 -2.50 45.40 -11.92
N SER A 434 -2.85 44.12 -11.81
CA SER A 434 -3.81 43.59 -10.84
C SER A 434 -3.15 42.94 -9.62
N ASP A 435 -1.82 42.85 -9.62
CA ASP A 435 -1.05 42.18 -8.58
C ASP A 435 -1.07 43.00 -7.29
N GLU A 436 -1.61 42.41 -6.22
CA GLU A 436 -1.67 43.05 -4.90
C GLU A 436 -0.29 43.35 -4.32
N ASP A 437 0.73 42.57 -4.72
CA ASP A 437 2.09 42.78 -4.22
C ASP A 437 2.74 44.05 -4.76
N LEU A 438 2.30 44.50 -5.93
CA LEU A 438 2.76 45.72 -6.58
C LEU A 438 1.87 46.93 -6.26
N ALA A 439 0.82 46.77 -5.45
CA ALA A 439 -0.04 47.87 -5.03
C ALA A 439 0.72 49.10 -4.47
N PRO A 440 1.84 48.94 -3.71
CA PRO A 440 2.64 50.08 -3.25
C PRO A 440 3.28 50.91 -4.38
N LEU A 441 3.39 50.37 -5.60
CA LEU A 441 3.96 51.04 -6.77
C LEU A 441 2.91 51.82 -7.57
N HIS A 442 1.60 51.61 -7.34
CA HIS A 442 0.54 52.26 -8.11
C HIS A 442 0.59 53.79 -7.95
N GLY A 443 0.54 54.50 -9.08
CA GLY A 443 0.72 55.95 -9.11
C GLY A 443 2.19 56.42 -9.09
N ASN A 444 3.17 55.52 -8.99
CA ASN A 444 4.57 55.87 -9.20
C ASN A 444 4.86 56.04 -10.71
N PRO A 445 5.45 57.17 -11.14
CA PRO A 445 5.70 57.41 -12.57
C PRO A 445 6.53 56.33 -13.27
N GLY A 446 7.52 55.75 -12.57
CA GLY A 446 8.38 54.71 -13.14
C GLY A 446 7.65 53.39 -13.36
N PHE A 447 6.73 53.04 -12.46
CA PHE A 447 5.89 51.85 -12.59
C PHE A 447 4.83 52.00 -13.69
N GLU A 448 4.14 53.15 -13.75
CA GLU A 448 3.13 53.41 -14.78
C GLU A 448 3.74 53.45 -16.19
N ALA A 449 4.95 54.02 -16.32
CA ALA A 449 5.70 54.00 -17.57
C ALA A 449 6.05 52.56 -17.97
N TRP A 450 6.57 51.76 -17.04
CA TRP A 450 6.90 50.37 -17.27
C TRP A 450 5.67 49.53 -17.71
N LEU A 451 4.52 49.68 -17.04
CA LEU A 451 3.26 49.02 -17.43
C LEU A 451 2.79 49.41 -18.83
N THR A 452 2.89 50.69 -19.17
CA THR A 452 2.50 51.22 -20.49
C THR A 452 3.36 50.59 -21.58
N GLU A 453 4.68 50.55 -21.37
CA GLU A 453 5.62 49.91 -22.30
C GLU A 453 5.37 48.40 -22.44
N LEU A 454 5.05 47.71 -21.35
CA LEU A 454 4.77 46.28 -21.36
C LEU A 454 3.52 45.94 -22.19
N ARG A 455 2.47 46.77 -22.08
CA ARG A 455 1.23 46.61 -22.87
C ARG A 455 1.43 46.90 -24.34
N GLN A 456 2.32 47.83 -24.70
CA GLN A 456 2.64 48.14 -26.10
C GLN A 456 3.51 47.07 -26.78
N SER A 457 4.22 46.26 -25.99
CA SER A 457 5.15 45.22 -26.49
C SER A 457 4.55 43.80 -26.51
N ALA A 458 3.30 43.63 -26.06
CA ALA A 458 2.56 42.38 -26.19
C ALA A 458 2.06 42.19 -27.64
N PRO A 459 2.28 41.02 -28.28
CA PRO A 459 1.73 40.75 -29.61
C PRO A 459 0.19 40.73 -29.55
N SER A 460 -0.45 41.26 -30.60
CA SER A 460 -1.90 41.32 -30.77
C SER A 460 -2.54 39.95 -30.95
#